data_AF-A0A8H8CG92-F1
#
_entry.id   AF-A0A8H8CG92-F1
#
_cell.length_a   1.000
_cell.length_b   1.000
_cell.length_c   1.000
_cell.angle_alpha   90.00
_cell.angle_beta   90.00
_cell.angle_gamma   90.00
#
_symmetry.space_group_name_H-M   'P 1'
#
loop_
_entity.id
_entity.type
_entity.pdbx_description
1 polymer ?
#
loop_
_entity_poly.entity_id
_entity_poly.type
_entity_poly.pdbx_seq_one_letter_code
_entity_poly.pdbx_strand_id
1 'polypeptide(L)'
;MASSGLRVTFPYEPGTDYDFYERIPFWDSPETIEWFKNHGYTLYRRSEYAGEESVTFPVFPSDATNDFVEANYPYAHQDLRTPDPDEGYERDPPLLAQESTGKIAFAQDSLKRHVAIKLVRDDTGEYRVLRFLSQQSMDVLKANCIIPVLDLLPIEGFWFAVMPRWGTAINQPAPKTLSETVGIIHSWLKV
;
A
#
# COMPACT_ATOMS: atom_id res chain seq x y z
N MET A 1 1.92 -32.77 1.35
CA MET A 1 1.85 -31.99 0.10
C MET A 1 2.82 -30.85 0.24
N ALA A 2 3.85 -30.77 -0.59
CA ALA A 2 4.80 -29.66 -0.53
C ALA A 2 4.03 -28.37 -0.90
N SER A 3 3.95 -27.42 0.03
CA SER A 3 3.48 -26.08 -0.30
C SER A 3 4.47 -25.51 -1.31
N SER A 4 4.06 -25.42 -2.58
CA SER A 4 4.78 -24.67 -3.60
C SER A 4 4.70 -23.20 -3.20
N GLY A 5 5.69 -22.75 -2.41
CA GLY A 5 5.81 -21.36 -2.02
C GLY A 5 5.90 -20.48 -3.26
N LEU A 6 5.30 -19.29 -3.20
CA LEU A 6 5.43 -18.30 -4.26
C LEU A 6 6.92 -17.95 -4.44
N ARG A 7 7.38 -17.85 -5.68
CA ARG A 7 8.79 -17.57 -6.00
C ARG A 7 8.90 -16.28 -6.80
N VAL A 8 9.79 -15.40 -6.35
CA VAL A 8 10.15 -14.18 -7.08
C VAL A 8 11.05 -14.56 -8.26
N THR A 9 10.66 -14.18 -9.48
CA THR A 9 11.32 -14.58 -10.74
C THR A 9 12.16 -13.48 -11.38
N PHE A 10 12.19 -12.29 -10.78
CA PHE A 10 12.88 -11.11 -11.31
C PHE A 10 14.00 -10.64 -10.36
N PRO A 11 15.01 -9.89 -10.86
CA PRO A 11 16.03 -9.30 -10.01
C PRO A 11 15.45 -8.34 -8.97
N TYR A 12 15.85 -8.50 -7.72
CA TYR A 12 15.44 -7.64 -6.61
C TYR A 12 16.67 -7.11 -5.85
N GLU A 13 16.98 -5.83 -6.07
CA GLU A 13 17.90 -5.06 -5.23
C GLU A 13 17.16 -3.96 -4.46
N PRO A 14 17.45 -3.80 -3.15
CA PRO A 14 16.98 -2.67 -2.37
C PRO A 14 17.50 -1.34 -2.95
N GLY A 15 16.66 -0.31 -2.98
CA GLY A 15 17.06 1.06 -3.38
C GLY A 15 17.21 1.33 -4.88
N THR A 16 17.25 0.31 -5.74
CA THR A 16 17.31 0.52 -7.20
C THR A 16 15.91 0.64 -7.80
N ASP A 17 15.69 1.61 -8.67
CA ASP A 17 14.51 1.65 -9.53
C ASP A 17 14.67 0.61 -10.65
N TYR A 18 13.63 -0.16 -10.89
CA TYR A 18 13.64 -1.25 -11.87
C TYR A 18 12.56 -1.02 -12.91
N ASP A 19 12.70 -1.73 -14.02
CA ASP A 19 11.65 -1.79 -15.02
C ASP A 19 10.38 -2.35 -14.39
N PHE A 20 9.39 -1.48 -14.29
CA PHE A 20 8.07 -1.79 -13.79
C PHE A 20 7.45 -2.95 -14.57
N TYR A 21 7.63 -2.97 -15.90
CA TYR A 21 7.03 -3.96 -16.79
C TYR A 21 7.59 -5.37 -16.58
N GLU A 22 8.82 -5.52 -16.06
CA GLU A 22 9.37 -6.84 -15.70
C GLU A 22 8.67 -7.46 -14.47
N ARG A 23 7.99 -6.64 -13.67
CA ARG A 23 7.45 -7.03 -12.36
C ARG A 23 5.94 -7.21 -12.37
N ILE A 24 5.24 -6.55 -13.29
CA ILE A 24 3.80 -6.74 -13.52
C ILE A 24 3.44 -8.24 -13.65
N PRO A 25 4.17 -9.06 -14.45
CA PRO A 25 3.78 -10.45 -14.65
C PRO A 25 3.78 -11.27 -13.36
N PHE A 26 4.59 -10.89 -12.37
CA PHE A 26 4.56 -11.52 -11.06
C PHE A 26 3.32 -11.14 -10.27
N TRP A 27 2.99 -9.84 -10.17
CA TRP A 27 1.85 -9.39 -9.37
C TRP A 27 0.51 -9.78 -9.97
N ASP A 28 0.42 -9.75 -11.30
CA ASP A 28 -0.80 -10.03 -12.05
C ASP A 28 -0.92 -11.53 -12.41
N SER A 29 0.04 -12.36 -11.98
CA SER A 29 0.02 -13.81 -12.20
C SER A 29 -1.14 -14.47 -11.44
N PRO A 30 -1.84 -15.46 -12.04
CA PRO A 30 -2.89 -16.20 -11.35
C PRO A 30 -2.41 -16.83 -10.04
N GLU A 31 -1.17 -17.32 -10.02
CA GLU A 31 -0.55 -17.93 -8.84
C GLU A 31 -0.38 -16.91 -7.70
N THR A 32 0.11 -15.71 -8.00
CA THR A 32 0.27 -14.65 -6.99
C THR A 32 -1.09 -14.18 -6.47
N ILE A 33 -2.06 -13.95 -7.35
CA ILE A 33 -3.42 -13.54 -7.00
C ILE A 33 -4.07 -14.59 -6.08
N GLU A 34 -4.00 -15.88 -6.46
CA GLU A 34 -4.55 -16.97 -5.66
C GLU A 34 -3.82 -17.12 -4.32
N TRP A 35 -2.49 -16.96 -4.31
CA TRP A 35 -1.70 -17.02 -3.09
C TRP A 35 -2.15 -15.94 -2.10
N PHE A 36 -2.29 -14.68 -2.52
CA PHE A 36 -2.78 -13.62 -1.63
C PHE A 36 -4.20 -13.85 -1.16
N LYS A 37 -5.08 -14.34 -2.05
CA LYS A 37 -6.46 -14.67 -1.70
C LYS A 37 -6.52 -15.73 -0.59
N ASN A 38 -5.66 -16.75 -0.67
CA ASN A 38 -5.55 -17.79 0.36
C ASN A 38 -5.01 -17.26 1.70
N HIS A 39 -4.33 -16.10 1.69
CA HIS A 39 -3.87 -15.41 2.89
C HIS A 39 -4.82 -14.28 3.35
N GLY A 40 -6.04 -14.20 2.78
CA GLY A 40 -7.06 -13.23 3.19
C GLY A 40 -6.93 -11.85 2.54
N TYR A 41 -6.15 -11.74 1.46
CA TYR A 41 -5.91 -10.49 0.74
C TYR A 41 -6.42 -10.56 -0.70
N THR A 42 -7.15 -9.54 -1.12
CA THR A 42 -7.57 -9.36 -2.52
C THR A 42 -6.75 -8.25 -3.14
N LEU A 43 -5.81 -8.59 -4.04
CA LEU A 43 -5.01 -7.59 -4.76
C LEU A 43 -5.91 -6.65 -5.56
N TYR A 44 -5.49 -5.40 -5.68
CA TYR A 44 -6.10 -4.43 -6.58
C TYR A 44 -6.00 -4.93 -8.03
N ARG A 45 -6.92 -4.46 -8.87
CA ARG A 45 -6.90 -4.77 -10.31
C ARG A 45 -6.17 -3.66 -11.06
N ARG A 46 -5.36 -4.04 -12.04
CA ARG A 46 -4.72 -3.10 -12.97
C ARG A 46 -5.72 -2.57 -13.99
N SER A 47 -5.62 -1.29 -14.34
CA SER A 47 -6.45 -0.70 -15.40
C SER A 47 -6.01 -1.21 -16.78
N GLU A 48 -6.97 -1.70 -17.56
CA GLU A 48 -6.78 -2.06 -18.98
C GLU A 48 -6.75 -0.83 -19.89
N TYR A 49 -7.26 0.32 -19.40
CA TYR A 49 -7.43 1.56 -20.17
C TYR A 49 -6.33 2.60 -19.91
N ALA A 50 -5.54 2.41 -18.86
CA ALA A 50 -4.41 3.27 -18.56
C ALA A 50 -3.26 2.94 -19.51
N GLY A 51 -3.25 3.57 -20.68
CA GLY A 51 -2.09 3.54 -21.56
C GLY A 51 -0.86 4.02 -20.78
N GLU A 52 0.22 3.24 -20.82
CA GLU A 52 1.53 3.51 -20.20
C GLU A 52 1.56 3.70 -18.67
N GLU A 53 0.44 3.92 -17.99
CA GLU A 53 0.41 4.19 -16.56
C GLU A 53 0.12 2.94 -15.72
N SER A 54 0.99 2.72 -14.74
CA SER A 54 0.96 1.64 -13.74
C SER A 54 -0.16 1.77 -12.71
N VAL A 55 -1.40 1.92 -13.19
CA VAL A 55 -2.54 2.25 -12.35
C VAL A 55 -3.26 0.99 -11.88
N THR A 56 -3.53 0.92 -10.57
CA THR A 56 -4.37 -0.12 -9.95
C THR A 56 -5.54 0.50 -9.17
N PHE A 57 -6.64 -0.24 -9.08
CA PHE A 57 -7.86 0.19 -8.38
C PHE A 57 -8.44 -0.95 -7.52
N PRO A 58 -9.16 -0.62 -6.43
CA PRO A 58 -9.72 -1.63 -5.54
C PRO A 58 -10.74 -2.51 -6.26
N VAL A 59 -10.76 -3.81 -5.91
CA VAL A 59 -11.71 -4.78 -6.49
C VAL A 59 -13.10 -4.58 -5.91
N PHE A 60 -13.19 -4.26 -4.62
CA PHE A 60 -14.44 -3.95 -3.95
C PHE A 60 -14.56 -2.44 -3.77
N PRO A 61 -15.69 -1.83 -4.14
CA PRO A 61 -15.91 -0.41 -3.92
C PRO A 61 -15.88 -0.09 -2.41
N SER A 62 -15.42 1.10 -2.08
CA SER A 62 -15.55 1.61 -0.71
C SER A 62 -17.01 1.94 -0.42
N ASP A 63 -17.50 1.50 0.74
CA ASP A 63 -18.86 1.77 1.22
C ASP A 63 -19.06 3.23 1.69
N ALA A 64 -18.05 4.10 1.54
CA ALA A 64 -18.13 5.47 2.03
C ALA A 64 -19.07 6.29 1.13
N THR A 65 -20.24 6.59 1.70
CA THR A 65 -21.08 7.73 1.33
C THR A 65 -20.23 9.00 1.41
N ASN A 66 -20.64 10.08 0.71
CA ASN A 66 -19.91 11.35 0.53
C ASN A 66 -19.52 12.13 1.83
N ASP A 67 -19.47 11.49 2.98
CA ASP A 67 -19.18 12.09 4.27
C ASP A 67 -17.73 11.84 4.70
N PHE A 68 -17.13 12.86 5.31
CA PHE A 68 -15.82 12.76 5.95
C PHE A 68 -15.91 11.79 7.14
N VAL A 69 -15.47 10.54 6.95
CA VAL A 69 -15.35 9.54 8.02
C VAL A 69 -14.06 9.78 8.82
N GLU A 70 -14.13 9.89 10.13
CA GLU A 70 -12.94 10.04 10.98
C GLU A 70 -11.98 8.86 10.81
N ALA A 71 -10.68 9.15 10.58
CA ALA A 71 -9.66 8.11 10.45
C ALA A 71 -9.44 7.40 11.79
N ASN A 72 -9.49 6.07 11.77
CA ASN A 72 -9.16 5.25 12.93
C ASN A 72 -7.82 4.56 12.71
N TYR A 73 -6.82 4.96 13.49
CA TYR A 73 -5.51 4.30 13.48
C TYR A 73 -5.68 2.78 13.63
N PRO A 74 -5.05 1.96 12.76
CA PRO A 74 -3.91 2.34 11.92
C PRO A 74 -4.23 2.68 10.45
N TYR A 75 -5.51 2.72 10.09
CA TYR A 75 -5.94 2.99 8.72
C TYR A 75 -6.12 4.48 8.49
N ALA A 76 -5.64 4.96 7.34
CA ALA A 76 -5.87 6.33 6.92
C ALA A 76 -7.35 6.55 6.56
N HIS A 77 -7.75 7.83 6.57
CA HIS A 77 -8.98 8.25 5.91
C HIS A 77 -8.92 7.91 4.41
N GLN A 78 -10.04 7.50 3.85
CA GLN A 78 -10.18 7.25 2.42
C GLN A 78 -10.69 8.53 1.77
N ASP A 79 -9.80 9.30 1.12
CA ASP A 79 -10.27 10.42 0.31
C ASP A 79 -10.93 9.86 -0.95
N LEU A 80 -12.26 9.87 -0.96
CA LEU A 80 -13.07 9.51 -2.13
C LEU A 80 -13.33 10.72 -3.03
N ARG A 81 -12.81 11.91 -2.69
CA ARG A 81 -13.03 13.12 -3.47
C ARG A 81 -12.28 13.02 -4.79
N THR A 82 -13.04 12.68 -5.82
CA THR A 82 -12.64 12.97 -7.19
C THR A 82 -12.66 14.49 -7.39
N PRO A 83 -11.73 15.06 -8.17
CA PRO A 83 -11.80 16.47 -8.58
C PRO A 83 -13.19 16.81 -9.14
N ASP A 84 -13.58 18.07 -8.99
CA ASP A 84 -14.89 18.56 -9.43
C ASP A 84 -15.10 18.23 -10.92
N PRO A 85 -16.23 17.62 -11.34
CA PRO A 85 -16.51 17.33 -12.75
C PRO A 85 -16.44 18.55 -13.67
N ASP A 86 -16.45 19.78 -13.14
CA ASP A 86 -16.25 21.02 -13.88
C ASP A 86 -14.81 21.20 -14.41
N GLU A 87 -13.83 20.38 -14.00
CA GLU A 87 -12.45 20.41 -14.53
C GLU A 87 -12.23 19.54 -15.77
N GLY A 88 -13.27 18.88 -16.31
CA GLY A 88 -13.21 18.21 -17.62
C GLY A 88 -12.34 16.95 -17.70
N TYR A 89 -11.86 16.43 -16.57
CA TYR A 89 -11.16 15.15 -16.48
C TYR A 89 -12.18 14.02 -16.24
N GLU A 90 -12.04 12.90 -16.96
CA GLU A 90 -12.80 11.68 -16.65
C GLU A 90 -12.52 11.29 -15.18
N ARG A 91 -13.57 10.90 -14.45
CA ARG A 91 -13.43 10.55 -13.02
C ARG A 91 -12.50 9.35 -12.87
N ASP A 92 -11.31 9.59 -12.33
CA ASP A 92 -10.50 8.51 -11.80
C ASP A 92 -11.28 7.74 -10.73
N PRO A 93 -11.27 6.39 -10.73
CA PRO A 93 -11.89 5.62 -9.67
C PRO A 93 -11.31 6.04 -8.31
N PRO A 94 -12.15 6.15 -7.26
CA PRO A 94 -11.65 6.48 -5.94
C PRO A 94 -10.61 5.46 -5.49
N LEU A 95 -9.59 5.94 -4.77
CA LEU A 95 -8.47 5.12 -4.29
C LEU A 95 -7.62 4.49 -5.40
N LEU A 96 -7.65 5.06 -6.61
CA LEU A 96 -6.64 4.83 -7.64
C LEU A 96 -5.24 4.91 -7.04
N ALA A 97 -4.39 3.96 -7.44
CA ALA A 97 -3.01 3.90 -6.98
C ALA A 97 -2.07 3.79 -8.17
N GLN A 98 -1.05 4.64 -8.20
CA GLN A 98 0.02 4.57 -9.19
C GLN A 98 1.20 3.80 -8.60
N GLU A 99 1.67 2.77 -9.31
CA GLU A 99 2.78 1.92 -8.89
C GLU A 99 4.00 2.09 -9.80
N SER A 100 4.98 2.90 -9.41
CA SER A 100 6.12 3.17 -10.30
C SER A 100 7.23 2.12 -10.28
N THR A 101 7.33 1.27 -9.25
CA THR A 101 8.52 0.43 -9.02
C THR A 101 8.28 -1.09 -9.05
N GLY A 102 7.01 -1.51 -9.02
CA GLY A 102 6.64 -2.93 -8.91
C GLY A 102 7.15 -3.63 -7.64
N LYS A 103 7.60 -2.87 -6.62
CA LYS A 103 8.00 -3.40 -5.30
C LYS A 103 6.84 -3.42 -4.30
N ILE A 104 5.81 -2.65 -4.60
CA ILE A 104 4.62 -2.47 -3.77
C ILE A 104 3.43 -2.85 -4.63
N ALA A 105 2.51 -3.61 -4.03
CA ALA A 105 1.19 -3.85 -4.55
C ALA A 105 0.15 -3.34 -3.55
N PHE A 106 -1.03 -2.94 -4.02
CA PHE A 106 -2.16 -2.61 -3.15
C PHE A 106 -3.19 -3.74 -3.08
N ALA A 107 -3.86 -3.87 -1.94
CA ALA A 107 -4.86 -4.91 -1.72
C ALA A 107 -5.95 -4.47 -0.74
N GLN A 108 -7.00 -5.28 -0.64
CA GLN A 108 -8.02 -5.22 0.40
C GLN A 108 -7.94 -6.47 1.27
N ASP A 109 -8.01 -6.31 2.59
CA ASP A 109 -8.10 -7.45 3.51
C ASP A 109 -9.51 -8.07 3.54
N SER A 110 -9.71 -9.08 4.39
CA SER A 110 -11.01 -9.77 4.54
C SER A 110 -12.14 -8.87 5.06
N LEU A 111 -11.81 -7.73 5.68
CA LEU A 111 -12.75 -6.69 6.11
C LEU A 111 -12.87 -5.57 5.08
N LYS A 112 -12.31 -5.76 3.87
CA LYS A 112 -12.26 -4.79 2.77
C LYS A 112 -11.44 -3.53 3.07
N ARG A 113 -10.63 -3.53 4.13
CA ARG A 113 -9.76 -2.40 4.47
C ARG A 113 -8.56 -2.39 3.54
N HIS A 114 -8.11 -1.20 3.13
CA HIS A 114 -7.04 -1.06 2.16
C HIS A 114 -5.67 -1.21 2.81
N VAL A 115 -4.82 -2.01 2.19
CA VAL A 115 -3.45 -2.29 2.61
C VAL A 115 -2.47 -2.07 1.46
N ALA A 116 -1.24 -1.75 1.80
CA ALA A 116 -0.09 -1.77 0.93
C ALA A 116 0.78 -2.98 1.28
N ILE A 117 1.25 -3.69 0.27
CA ILE A 117 2.04 -4.91 0.38
C ILE A 117 3.39 -4.63 -0.22
N LYS A 118 4.44 -4.68 0.59
CA LYS A 118 5.82 -4.47 0.15
C LYS A 118 6.55 -5.80 0.08
N LEU A 119 7.14 -6.12 -1.06
CA LEU A 119 8.08 -7.23 -1.19
C LEU A 119 9.43 -6.82 -0.57
N VAL A 120 10.00 -7.63 0.31
CA VAL A 120 11.25 -7.36 1.04
C VAL A 120 12.11 -8.61 1.04
N ARG A 121 13.42 -8.45 0.81
CA ARG A 121 14.36 -9.57 0.81
C ARG A 121 14.68 -10.03 2.24
N ASP A 122 14.76 -11.34 2.42
CA ASP A 122 15.13 -11.94 3.71
C ASP A 122 16.57 -11.52 4.12
N ASP A 123 16.85 -11.61 5.43
CA ASP A 123 18.15 -11.29 6.03
C ASP A 123 18.70 -9.86 5.81
N THR A 124 17.87 -8.94 5.30
CA THR A 124 18.24 -7.53 5.13
C THR A 124 17.97 -6.68 6.38
N GLY A 125 18.63 -5.51 6.46
CA GLY A 125 18.35 -4.53 7.53
C GLY A 125 16.89 -4.06 7.51
N GLU A 126 16.32 -3.87 6.32
CA GLU A 126 14.92 -3.51 6.14
C GLU A 126 13.97 -4.57 6.73
N TYR A 127 14.18 -5.85 6.42
CA TYR A 127 13.40 -6.94 7.01
C TYR A 127 13.51 -6.96 8.54
N ARG A 128 14.71 -6.77 9.10
CA ARG A 128 14.91 -6.74 10.55
C ARG A 128 14.11 -5.60 11.22
N VAL A 129 14.06 -4.43 10.60
CA VAL A 129 13.25 -3.30 11.09
C VAL A 129 11.77 -3.64 11.02
N LEU A 130 11.27 -4.14 9.89
CA LEU A 130 9.85 -4.47 9.73
C LEU A 130 9.41 -5.58 10.70
N ARG A 131 10.26 -6.59 10.92
CA ARG A 131 10.04 -7.64 11.92
C ARG A 131 10.05 -7.10 13.35
N PHE A 132 10.95 -6.17 13.66
CA PHE A 132 10.95 -5.52 14.97
C PHE A 132 9.65 -4.72 15.18
N LEU A 133 9.20 -3.97 14.16
CA LEU A 133 7.97 -3.19 14.21
C LEU A 133 6.73 -4.07 14.34
N SER A 134 6.67 -5.21 13.65
CA SER A 134 5.55 -6.17 13.74
C SER A 134 5.41 -6.82 15.13
N GLN A 135 6.45 -6.74 15.96
CA GLN A 135 6.45 -7.26 17.33
C GLN A 135 6.08 -6.20 18.38
N GLN A 136 5.98 -4.93 17.98
CA GLN A 136 5.59 -3.87 18.90
C GLN A 136 4.08 -3.85 19.13
N SER A 137 3.67 -3.40 20.32
CA SER A 137 2.25 -3.19 20.60
C SER A 137 1.68 -2.04 19.77
N MET A 138 0.39 -2.13 19.45
CA MET A 138 -0.32 -1.11 18.69
C MET A 138 -0.27 0.27 19.39
N ASP A 139 -0.30 0.29 20.72
CA ASP A 139 -0.20 1.52 21.53
C ASP A 139 1.16 2.20 21.40
N VAL A 140 2.25 1.43 21.43
CA VAL A 140 3.62 1.94 21.24
C VAL A 140 3.77 2.52 19.84
N LEU A 141 3.29 1.81 18.81
CA LEU A 141 3.36 2.29 17.43
C LEU A 141 2.54 3.57 17.24
N LYS A 142 1.31 3.61 17.80
CA LYS A 142 0.44 4.79 17.76
C LYS A 142 1.07 6.00 18.46
N ALA A 143 1.63 5.81 19.66
CA ALA A 143 2.26 6.88 20.43
C ALA A 143 3.46 7.52 19.70
N ASN A 144 4.14 6.73 18.86
CA ASN A 144 5.29 7.16 18.07
C ASN A 144 4.92 7.52 16.61
N CYS A 145 3.63 7.55 16.25
CA CYS A 145 3.15 7.86 14.90
C CYS A 145 3.72 6.93 13.81
N ILE A 146 3.97 5.66 14.16
CA ILE A 146 4.52 4.66 13.25
C ILE A 146 3.38 3.89 12.57
N ILE A 147 3.47 3.70 11.25
CA ILE A 147 2.55 2.83 10.51
C ILE A 147 2.88 1.37 10.86
N PRO A 148 1.93 0.58 11.37
CA PRO A 148 2.21 -0.78 11.80
C PRO A 148 2.39 -1.73 10.63
N VAL A 149 3.21 -2.76 10.85
CA VAL A 149 3.23 -3.97 10.01
C VAL A 149 2.13 -4.89 10.53
N LEU A 150 1.09 -5.08 9.72
CA LEU A 150 -0.08 -5.89 10.06
C LEU A 150 0.23 -7.38 9.97
N ASP A 151 0.90 -7.79 8.89
CA ASP A 151 1.33 -9.16 8.65
C ASP A 151 2.72 -9.20 7.99
N LEU A 152 3.45 -10.28 8.27
CA LEU A 152 4.68 -10.66 7.58
C LEU A 152 4.50 -12.05 7.00
N LEU A 153 4.38 -12.13 5.67
CA LEU A 153 4.09 -13.38 4.98
C LEU A 153 5.36 -13.91 4.30
N PRO A 154 5.89 -15.07 4.70
CA PRO A 154 7.12 -15.61 4.13
C PRO A 154 6.89 -16.24 2.76
N ILE A 155 7.84 -16.04 1.87
CA ILE A 155 7.97 -16.75 0.59
C ILE A 155 9.44 -17.17 0.38
N GLU A 156 9.78 -17.79 -0.74
CA GLU A 156 11.14 -18.27 -0.98
C GLU A 156 12.17 -17.12 -1.07
N GLY A 157 12.94 -16.90 -0.01
CA GLY A 157 14.01 -15.89 0.06
C GLY A 157 13.52 -14.45 0.25
N PHE A 158 12.21 -14.25 0.43
CA PHE A 158 11.59 -12.94 0.59
C PHE A 158 10.43 -13.00 1.59
N TRP A 159 9.95 -11.82 1.96
CA TRP A 159 8.80 -11.59 2.79
C TRP A 159 7.90 -10.54 2.16
N PHE A 160 6.59 -10.69 2.30
CA PHE A 160 5.65 -9.61 2.10
C PHE A 160 5.35 -8.94 3.43
N ALA A 161 5.64 -7.64 3.52
CA ALA A 161 5.20 -6.81 4.63
C ALA A 161 3.89 -6.13 4.26
N VAL A 162 2.83 -6.48 5.00
CA VAL A 162 1.50 -5.89 4.82
C VAL A 162 1.35 -4.74 5.81
N MET A 163 0.96 -3.57 5.31
CA MET A 163 0.79 -2.35 6.10
C MET A 163 -0.53 -1.67 5.70
N PRO A 164 -1.17 -0.88 6.57
CA PRO A 164 -2.32 -0.07 6.15
C PRO A 164 -1.94 0.82 4.96
N ARG A 165 -2.83 0.96 3.98
CA ARG A 165 -2.61 1.89 2.87
C ARG A 165 -2.84 3.31 3.36
N TRP A 166 -1.83 4.15 3.22
CA TRP A 166 -1.91 5.59 3.49
C TRP A 166 -1.86 6.35 2.15
N GLY A 167 -2.27 7.62 2.17
CA GLY A 167 -2.31 8.47 0.99
C GLY A 167 -0.94 8.71 0.35
N THR A 168 -0.95 9.26 -0.87
CA THR A 168 0.24 9.45 -1.70
C THR A 168 1.16 10.55 -1.20
N ALA A 169 0.63 11.56 -0.51
CA ALA A 169 1.42 12.70 -0.07
C ALA A 169 0.88 13.30 1.24
N ILE A 170 1.77 13.52 2.21
CA ILE A 170 1.44 14.11 3.52
C ILE A 170 1.01 15.58 3.43
N ASN A 171 1.34 16.24 2.32
CA ASN A 171 0.94 17.62 2.04
C ASN A 171 -0.38 17.70 1.27
N GLN A 172 -1.14 16.59 1.14
CA GLN A 172 -2.45 16.58 0.50
C GLN A 172 -3.57 16.25 1.52
N PRO A 173 -4.67 17.02 1.54
CA PRO A 173 -4.84 18.28 0.82
C PRO A 173 -3.82 19.34 1.29
N ALA A 174 -3.49 20.30 0.41
CA ALA A 174 -2.55 21.36 0.74
C ALA A 174 -2.93 22.05 2.07
N PRO A 175 -1.98 22.23 3.00
CA PRO A 175 -2.26 22.89 4.27
C PRO A 175 -2.77 24.31 3.97
N LYS A 176 -3.91 24.66 4.56
CA LYS A 176 -4.56 25.96 4.44
C LYS A 176 -4.08 26.93 5.50
N THR A 177 -3.45 26.44 6.57
CA THR A 177 -2.95 27.28 7.67
C THR A 177 -1.48 27.00 8.00
N LEU A 178 -0.79 28.02 8.53
CA LEU A 178 0.57 27.87 9.06
C LEU A 178 0.64 26.83 10.19
N SER A 179 -0.42 26.72 11.00
CA SER A 179 -0.50 25.72 12.07
C SER A 179 -0.47 24.29 11.52
N GLU A 180 -1.16 24.03 10.41
CA GLU A 180 -1.12 22.73 9.72
C GLU A 180 0.28 22.47 9.16
N THR A 181 0.92 23.47 8.54
CA THR A 181 2.30 23.34 8.03
C THR A 181 3.30 23.03 9.15
N VAL A 182 3.22 23.74 10.28
CA VAL A 182 4.07 23.48 11.46
C VAL A 182 3.79 22.09 12.03
N GLY A 183 2.54 21.63 12.01
CA GLY A 183 2.18 20.26 12.38
C GLY A 183 2.88 19.20 11.51
N ILE A 184 2.90 19.40 10.18
CA ILE A 184 3.61 18.52 9.24
C ILE A 184 5.12 18.54 9.53
N ILE A 185 5.73 19.74 9.64
CA ILE A 185 7.16 19.88 9.95
C ILE A 185 7.51 19.17 11.26
N HIS A 186 6.71 19.37 12.30
CA HIS A 186 6.93 18.72 13.60
C HIS A 186 6.85 17.20 13.51
N SER A 187 5.99 16.64 12.66
CA SER A 187 5.93 15.18 12.43
C SER A 187 7.20 14.60 11.83
N TRP A 188 7.97 15.40 11.07
CA TRP A 188 9.27 15.01 10.52
C TRP A 188 10.44 15.15 11.51
N LEU A 189 10.26 15.92 12.60
CA LEU A 189 11.33 16.32 13.50
C LEU A 189 11.35 15.57 14.84
N LYS A 190 10.47 14.58 15.07
CA LYS A 190 10.53 13.78 16.30
C LYS A 190 11.81 12.95 16.32
N VAL A 191 12.77 13.40 17.14
CA VAL A 191 13.98 12.72 17.60
C VAL A 191 13.71 12.16 19.00
#